data_AF-A0A3B1JXR0-F1
#
_entry.id   AF-A0A3B1JXR0-F1
#
_cell.length_a   1.000
_cell.length_b   1.000
_cell.length_c   1.000
_cell.angle_alpha   90.00
_cell.angle_beta   90.00
_cell.angle_gamma   90.00
#
_symmetry.space_group_name_H-M   'P 1'
#
loop_
_entity.id
_entity.type
_entity.pdbx_description
1 polymer ?
#
loop_
_entity_poly.entity_id
_entity_poly.type
_entity_poly.pdbx_seq_one_letter_code
_entity_poly.pdbx_strand_id
1 'polypeptide(L)'
;MSEDSQLKMASAVAVVEETEDYSFLPLIHDIIKCMDKENQDVHQELNRLRARIQEAREQISAMPGIDASPSAQQQRLQTLRDQVRTKNQLLHKYKGLCMFDIPKPS
;
A
#
# COMPACT_ATOMS: atom_id res chain seq x y z
N MET A 1 -31.42 -21.24 -1.67
CA MET A 1 -30.64 -20.09 -1.17
C MET A 1 -29.58 -19.80 -2.21
N SER A 2 -29.68 -18.65 -2.88
CA SER A 2 -29.11 -18.37 -4.20
C SER A 2 -27.58 -18.22 -4.20
N GLU A 3 -26.96 -18.77 -5.24
CA GLU A 3 -25.53 -18.71 -5.55
C GLU A 3 -25.06 -17.28 -5.90
N ASP A 4 -25.99 -16.37 -6.20
CA ASP A 4 -25.75 -14.93 -6.44
C ASP A 4 -25.10 -14.17 -5.28
N SER A 5 -25.18 -14.70 -4.04
CA SER A 5 -24.59 -14.01 -2.88
C SER A 5 -23.07 -14.17 -2.77
N GLN A 6 -22.44 -15.07 -3.54
CA GLN A 6 -20.98 -15.27 -3.49
C GLN A 6 -20.21 -14.34 -4.44
N LEU A 7 -20.82 -13.81 -5.50
CA LEU A 7 -20.11 -12.97 -6.46
C LEU A 7 -19.90 -11.52 -6.00
N LYS A 8 -20.57 -11.10 -4.93
CA LYS A 8 -20.49 -9.72 -4.40
C LYS A 8 -19.26 -9.43 -3.54
N MET A 9 -18.50 -10.45 -3.13
CA MET A 9 -17.33 -10.28 -2.25
C MET A 9 -15.98 -10.28 -2.98
N ALA A 10 -15.97 -10.50 -4.31
CA ALA A 10 -14.75 -10.45 -5.11
C ALA A 10 -14.47 -9.05 -5.72
N SER A 11 -15.42 -8.12 -5.62
CA SER A 11 -15.29 -6.76 -6.16
C SER A 11 -15.53 -5.72 -5.07
N ALA A 12 -14.72 -5.80 -4.02
CA ALA A 12 -14.42 -4.66 -3.16
C ALA A 12 -12.91 -4.41 -3.22
N VAL A 13 -12.35 -4.43 -4.43
CA VAL A 13 -11.23 -3.55 -4.71
C VAL A 13 -11.87 -2.17 -4.69
N ALA A 14 -11.83 -1.51 -3.53
CA ALA A 14 -12.09 -0.08 -3.47
C ALA A 14 -11.28 0.49 -4.64
N VAL A 15 -11.99 1.05 -5.62
CA VAL A 15 -11.37 1.90 -6.64
C VAL A 15 -10.66 2.95 -5.79
N VAL A 16 -9.35 2.76 -5.64
CA VAL A 16 -8.49 3.77 -5.07
C VAL A 16 -8.71 4.91 -6.03
N GLU A 17 -9.48 5.92 -5.60
CA GLU A 17 -9.57 7.19 -6.29
C GLU A 17 -8.12 7.53 -6.62
N GLU A 18 -7.75 7.51 -7.91
CA GLU A 18 -6.38 7.77 -8.31
C GLU A 18 -6.10 9.20 -7.84
N THR A 19 -5.52 9.32 -6.66
CA THR A 19 -5.06 10.60 -6.14
C THR A 19 -3.89 10.96 -7.03
N GLU A 20 -4.21 11.64 -8.12
CA GLU A 20 -3.23 12.07 -9.10
C GLU A 20 -2.21 12.98 -8.38
N ASP A 21 -0.99 12.46 -8.22
CA ASP A 21 0.10 13.19 -7.59
C ASP A 21 0.72 14.15 -8.59
N TYR A 22 0.33 15.41 -8.48
CA TYR A 22 0.82 16.52 -9.31
C TYR A 22 1.98 17.29 -8.67
N SER A 23 2.67 16.73 -7.66
CA SER A 23 3.74 17.42 -6.93
C SER A 23 4.94 17.85 -7.79
N PHE A 24 5.14 17.27 -8.98
CA PHE A 24 6.18 17.69 -9.93
C PHE A 24 5.81 18.96 -10.71
N LEU A 25 4.52 19.29 -10.87
CA LEU A 25 4.08 20.41 -11.72
C LEU A 25 4.64 21.77 -11.28
N PRO A 26 4.67 22.13 -9.97
CA PRO A 26 5.28 23.38 -9.53
C PRO A 26 6.76 23.48 -9.92
N LEU A 27 7.52 22.39 -9.79
CA LEU A 27 8.94 22.36 -10.14
C LEU A 27 9.16 22.54 -11.65
N ILE A 28 8.34 21.88 -12.47
CA ILE A 28 8.39 22.03 -13.93
C ILE A 28 8.03 23.46 -14.33
N HIS A 29 7.00 24.04 -13.72
CA HIS A 29 6.61 25.42 -13.95
C HIS A 29 7.74 26.41 -13.60
N ASP A 30 8.42 26.20 -12.47
CA ASP A 30 9.51 27.08 -12.04
C ASP A 30 10.72 27.00 -12.98
N ILE A 31 11.02 25.82 -13.53
CA ILE A 31 12.06 25.66 -14.58
C ILE A 31 11.70 26.47 -15.82
N ILE A 32 10.47 26.34 -16.33
CA ILE A 32 9.99 27.07 -17.52
C ILE A 32 10.10 28.59 -17.27
N LYS A 33 9.65 29.04 -16.10
CA LYS A 33 9.72 30.46 -15.70
C LYS A 33 11.15 30.99 -15.59
N CYS A 34 12.10 30.17 -15.14
CA CYS A 34 13.51 30.54 -15.09
C CYS A 34 14.14 30.62 -16.49
N MET A 35 13.73 29.74 -17.41
CA MET A 35 14.18 29.75 -18.80
C MET A 35 13.67 30.99 -19.56
N ASP A 36 12.40 31.36 -19.37
CA ASP A 36 11.78 32.52 -20.03
C ASP A 36 12.42 33.86 -19.64
N LYS A 37 13.14 33.91 -18.52
CA LYS A 37 13.75 35.13 -17.97
C LYS A 37 15.28 35.21 -18.14
N GLU A 38 15.89 34.29 -18.89
CA GLU A 38 17.37 34.13 -19.00
C GLU A 38 18.06 34.11 -17.62
N ASN A 39 17.38 33.54 -16.61
CA ASN A 39 17.86 33.57 -15.24
C ASN A 39 18.90 32.46 -15.02
N GLN A 40 19.99 32.74 -14.31
CA GLN A 40 21.06 31.75 -14.07
C GLN A 40 20.63 30.57 -13.17
N ASP A 41 19.41 30.62 -12.61
CA ASP A 41 18.92 29.67 -11.61
C ASP A 41 18.29 28.38 -12.20
N VAL A 42 18.19 28.27 -13.53
CA VAL A 42 17.64 27.09 -14.22
C VAL A 42 18.37 25.81 -13.79
N HIS A 43 19.69 25.86 -13.63
CA HIS A 43 20.47 24.71 -13.20
C HIS A 43 20.11 24.26 -11.78
N GLN A 44 19.77 25.18 -10.88
CA GLN A 44 19.33 24.82 -9.52
C GLN A 44 17.97 24.11 -9.57
N GLU A 45 17.01 24.65 -10.32
CA GLU A 45 15.68 24.04 -10.44
C GLU A 45 15.72 22.67 -11.13
N LEU A 46 16.57 22.50 -12.15
CA LEU A 46 16.82 21.19 -12.76
C LEU A 46 17.40 20.17 -11.77
N ASN A 47 18.32 20.60 -10.91
CA ASN A 47 18.87 19.74 -9.86
C ASN A 47 17.81 19.36 -8.82
N ARG A 48 16.91 20.27 -8.44
CA ARG A 48 15.78 19.97 -7.55
C ARG A 48 14.82 18.95 -8.18
N LEU A 49 14.46 19.12 -9.45
CA LEU A 49 13.62 18.15 -10.16
C LEU A 49 14.30 16.77 -10.21
N ARG A 50 15.61 16.72 -10.53
CA ARG A 50 16.38 15.48 -10.56
C ARG A 50 16.38 14.78 -9.20
N ALA A 51 16.58 15.52 -8.11
CA ALA A 51 16.56 14.99 -6.76
C ALA A 51 15.18 14.41 -6.41
N ARG A 52 14.09 15.10 -6.75
CA ARG A 52 12.72 14.61 -6.53
C ARG A 52 12.39 13.34 -7.33
N ILE A 53 12.84 13.26 -8.58
CA ILE A 53 12.70 12.04 -9.38
C ILE A 53 13.47 10.89 -8.73
N GLN A 54 14.69 11.16 -8.25
CA GLN A 54 15.51 10.14 -7.60
C GLN A 54 14.89 9.65 -6.29
N GLU A 55 14.35 10.55 -5.46
CA GLU A 55 13.59 10.23 -4.26
C GLU A 55 12.38 9.33 -4.59
N ALA A 56 11.60 9.69 -5.62
CA ALA A 56 10.46 8.88 -6.04
C ALA A 56 10.89 7.47 -6.50
N ARG A 57 12.03 7.35 -7.22
CA ARG A 57 12.58 6.05 -7.60
C ARG A 57 12.97 5.21 -6.39
N GLU A 58 13.61 5.82 -5.39
CA GLU A 58 13.98 5.15 -4.15
C GLU A 58 12.76 4.67 -3.36
N GLN A 59 11.71 5.49 -3.29
CA GLN A 59 10.44 5.10 -2.68
C GLN A 59 9.78 3.91 -3.39
N ILE A 60 9.75 3.92 -4.73
CA ILE A 60 9.22 2.81 -5.54
C ILE A 60 10.07 1.54 -5.32
N SER A 61 11.40 1.66 -5.33
CA SER A 61 12.30 0.53 -5.11
C SER A 61 12.20 -0.05 -3.69
N ALA A 62 11.90 0.78 -2.69
CA ALA A 62 11.66 0.32 -1.32
C ALA A 62 10.26 -0.28 -1.10
N MET A 63 9.36 -0.20 -2.11
CA MET A 63 7.98 -0.66 -1.98
C MET A 63 7.92 -2.18 -1.80
N PRO A 64 7.33 -2.70 -0.70
CA PRO A 64 7.25 -4.13 -0.47
C PRO A 64 6.46 -4.84 -1.58
N GLY A 65 7.06 -5.91 -2.12
CA GLY A 65 6.42 -6.71 -3.16
C GLY A 65 6.61 -6.19 -4.58
N ILE A 66 7.35 -5.08 -4.80
CA ILE A 66 7.64 -4.56 -6.14
C ILE A 66 8.33 -5.59 -7.06
N ASP A 67 9.12 -6.51 -6.48
CA ASP A 67 9.80 -7.58 -7.20
C ASP A 67 8.91 -8.81 -7.46
N ALA A 68 7.70 -8.86 -6.90
CA ALA A 68 6.79 -9.99 -7.03
C ALA A 68 5.78 -9.76 -8.16
N SER A 69 5.48 -10.82 -8.92
CA SER A 69 4.40 -10.76 -9.90
C SER A 69 3.05 -10.50 -9.22
N PRO A 70 2.07 -9.87 -9.92
CA PRO A 70 0.74 -9.65 -9.37
C PRO A 70 0.07 -10.93 -8.85
N SER A 71 0.25 -12.05 -9.56
CA SER A 71 -0.29 -13.36 -9.14
C SER A 71 0.35 -13.87 -7.86
N ALA A 72 1.68 -13.73 -7.72
CA ALA A 72 2.39 -14.11 -6.50
C ALA A 72 1.96 -13.26 -5.29
N GLN A 73 1.77 -11.95 -5.49
CA GLN A 73 1.25 -11.06 -4.46
C GLN A 73 -0.16 -11.47 -4.02
N GLN A 74 -1.05 -11.78 -4.97
CA GLN A 74 -2.42 -12.21 -4.69
C GLN A 74 -2.46 -13.56 -3.94
N GLN A 75 -1.63 -14.52 -4.33
CA GLN A 75 -1.51 -15.80 -3.63
C GLN A 75 -1.01 -15.63 -2.19
N ARG A 76 -0.02 -14.75 -1.98
CA ARG A 76 0.50 -14.42 -0.64
C ARG A 76 -0.58 -13.79 0.23
N LEU A 77 -1.35 -12.86 -0.33
CA LEU A 77 -2.47 -12.22 0.36
C LEU A 77 -3.54 -13.24 0.78
N GLN A 78 -3.91 -14.16 -0.12
CA GLN A 78 -4.87 -15.22 0.18
C GLN A 78 -4.36 -16.12 1.32
N THR A 79 -3.10 -16.55 1.24
CA THR A 79 -2.45 -17.36 2.28
C THR A 79 -2.50 -16.67 3.65
N LEU A 80 -2.20 -15.37 3.70
CA LEU A 80 -2.24 -14.59 4.95
C LEU A 80 -3.67 -14.50 5.52
N ARG A 81 -4.68 -14.31 4.66
CA ARG A 81 -6.10 -14.32 5.09
C ARG A 81 -6.51 -15.65 5.69
N ASP A 82 -6.11 -16.76 5.08
CA ASP A 82 -6.41 -18.11 5.57
C ASP A 82 -5.70 -18.40 6.91
N GLN A 83 -4.47 -17.92 7.08
CA GLN A 83 -3.76 -18.00 8.36
C GLN A 83 -4.48 -17.22 9.46
N VAL A 84 -4.92 -15.99 9.18
CA VAL A 84 -5.68 -15.17 10.15
C VAL A 84 -6.98 -15.88 10.53
N ARG A 85 -7.72 -16.40 9.55
CA ARG A 85 -8.95 -17.17 9.79
C ARG A 85 -8.69 -18.36 10.70
N THR A 86 -7.67 -19.16 10.39
CA THR A 86 -7.31 -20.36 11.16
C THR A 86 -6.89 -20.00 12.59
N LYS A 87 -6.05 -18.98 12.76
CA LYS A 87 -5.61 -18.49 14.07
C LYS A 87 -6.79 -18.01 14.92
N ASN A 88 -7.73 -17.26 14.32
CA ASN A 88 -8.92 -16.79 15.02
C ASN A 88 -9.84 -17.95 15.44
N GLN A 89 -10.03 -18.96 14.59
CA GLN A 89 -10.78 -20.16 14.95
C GLN A 89 -10.14 -20.89 16.14
N LEU A 90 -8.81 -21.01 16.14
CA LEU A 90 -8.08 -21.65 17.22
C LEU A 90 -8.21 -20.88 18.53
N LEU A 91 -8.06 -19.55 18.50
CA LEU A 91 -8.29 -18.69 19.66
C LEU A 91 -9.73 -18.82 20.20
N HIS A 92 -10.72 -18.90 19.32
CA HIS A 92 -12.12 -19.08 19.72
C HIS A 92 -12.34 -20.44 20.40
N LYS A 93 -11.77 -21.52 19.84
CA LYS A 93 -11.80 -22.84 20.46
C LYS A 93 -11.16 -22.81 21.86
N TYR A 94 -9.99 -22.20 22.01
CA TYR A 94 -9.34 -22.09 23.33
C TYR A 94 -10.15 -21.26 24.33
N LYS A 95 -10.81 -20.17 23.89
CA LYS A 95 -11.72 -19.40 24.74
C LYS A 95 -12.92 -20.22 25.21
N GLY A 96 -13.51 -21.02 24.33
CA GLY A 96 -14.64 -21.88 24.66
C GLY A 96 -14.26 -23.11 25.50
N LEU A 97 -12.97 -23.46 25.55
CA LEU A 97 -12.51 -24.68 26.21
C LEU A 97 -12.30 -24.56 27.72
N CYS A 98 -12.54 -23.39 28.34
CA CYS A 98 -12.46 -23.09 29.79
C CYS A 98 -11.93 -24.23 30.67
N MET A 99 -10.68 -24.63 30.45
CA MET A 99 -9.87 -25.49 31.33
C MET A 99 -8.86 -24.63 32.10
N PHE A 100 -9.10 -23.32 32.14
CA PHE A 100 -8.34 -22.31 32.86
C PHE A 100 -9.25 -21.55 33.85
N ASP A 101 -10.20 -22.24 34.49
CA ASP A 101 -10.62 -21.80 35.82
C ASP A 101 -9.41 -22.01 36.74
N ILE A 102 -8.51 -21.03 36.76
CA ILE A 102 -7.44 -20.92 37.74
C ILE A 102 -8.16 -20.88 39.09
N PRO A 103 -7.98 -21.88 39.98
CA PRO A 103 -8.60 -21.84 41.29
C PRO A 103 -8.16 -20.54 41.97
N LYS A 104 -9.14 -19.69 42.34
CA LYS A 104 -8.85 -18.50 43.14
C LYS A 104 -8.16 -18.98 44.43
N PRO A 105 -6.93 -18.53 44.74
CA PRO A 105 -6.29 -18.91 45.99
C PRO A 105 -7.15 -18.40 47.14
N SER A 106 -7.53 -19.32 48.03
CA SER A 106 -8.19 -19.05 49.31
C SER A 106 -7.19 -18.54 50.35
#